data_AF-A0A349J3G7-F1
#
_entry.id   AF-A0A349J3G7-F1
#
_cell.length_a   1.000
_cell.length_b   1.000
_cell.length_c   1.000
_cell.angle_alpha   90.00
_cell.angle_beta   90.00
_cell.angle_gamma   90.00
#
_symmetry.space_group_name_H-M   'P 1'
#
loop_
_entity.id
_entity.type
_entity.pdbx_description
1 polymer ?
#
loop_
_entity_poly.entity_id
_entity_poly.type
_entity_poly.pdbx_seq_one_letter_code
_entity_poly.pdbx_strand_id
1 'polypeptide(L)'
;MHIITDALPILPPDIVHQAVHAALAEDWQNKGDITSQAVIPTNAQAHAIIRAREIGVLAGLDLAEAAFLAHDSGLRVNRHLEDGARLAAG
;
A
#
# COMPACT_ATOMS: atom_id res chain seq x y z
N MET A 1 16.11 -32.72 4.50
CA MET A 1 14.77 -32.50 5.08
C MET A 1 14.68 -31.03 5.44
N HIS A 2 14.31 -30.18 4.47
CA HIS A 2 14.03 -28.77 4.74
C HIS A 2 12.61 -28.69 5.30
N ILE A 3 12.51 -28.27 6.56
CA ILE A 3 11.25 -27.80 7.13
C ILE A 3 10.92 -26.52 6.36
N ILE A 4 10.00 -26.59 5.39
CA ILE A 4 9.40 -25.40 4.81
C ILE A 4 8.47 -24.88 5.90
N THR A 5 8.89 -23.85 6.62
CA THR A 5 8.01 -23.10 7.51
C THR A 5 6.94 -22.43 6.64
N ASP A 6 5.65 -22.63 6.96
CA ASP A 6 4.48 -21.97 6.33
C ASP A 6 4.45 -20.44 6.50
N ALA A 7 5.55 -19.83 6.95
CA ALA A 7 5.66 -18.39 7.15
C ALA A 7 6.25 -17.74 5.89
N LEU A 8 5.49 -16.82 5.30
CA LEU A 8 6.00 -15.98 4.21
C LEU A 8 7.26 -15.23 4.68
N PRO A 9 8.30 -15.13 3.82
CA PRO A 9 9.50 -14.38 4.18
C PRO A 9 9.15 -12.89 4.33
N ILE A 10 9.58 -12.30 5.44
CA ILE A 10 9.41 -10.86 5.69
C ILE A 10 10.31 -10.09 4.74
N LEU A 11 9.75 -9.11 4.04
CA LEU A 11 10.53 -8.21 3.20
C LEU A 11 11.32 -7.23 4.07
N PRO A 12 12.63 -7.06 3.81
CA PRO A 12 13.41 -6.02 4.48
C PRO A 12 12.78 -4.63 4.25
N PRO A 13 12.59 -3.82 5.31
CA PRO A 13 11.92 -2.52 5.18
C PRO A 13 12.59 -1.59 4.18
N ASP A 14 13.93 -1.61 4.09
CA ASP A 14 14.70 -0.79 3.15
C ASP A 14 14.37 -1.12 1.69
N ILE A 15 14.18 -2.40 1.36
CA ILE A 15 13.78 -2.83 0.01
C ILE A 15 12.37 -2.32 -0.31
N VAL A 16 11.44 -2.42 0.65
CA VAL A 16 10.07 -1.92 0.51
C VAL A 16 10.09 -0.42 0.26
N HIS A 17 10.78 0.35 1.09
CA HIS A 17 10.89 1.80 0.96
C HIS A 17 11.52 2.22 -0.36
N GLN A 18 12.58 1.54 -0.81
CA GLN A 18 13.22 1.84 -2.11
C GLN A 18 12.26 1.60 -3.27
N ALA A 19 11.53 0.48 -3.30
CA ALA A 19 10.57 0.18 -4.34
C ALA A 19 9.43 1.21 -4.38
N VAL A 20 8.88 1.56 -3.21
CA VAL A 20 7.82 2.57 -3.08
C VAL A 20 8.31 3.95 -3.52
N HIS A 21 9.48 4.38 -3.08
CA HIS A 21 10.03 5.68 -3.49
C HIS A 21 10.26 5.76 -5.00
N ALA A 22 10.76 4.69 -5.62
CA ALA A 22 10.93 4.63 -7.07
C ALA A 22 9.59 4.77 -7.80
N ALA A 23 8.56 4.05 -7.35
CA ALA A 23 7.22 4.13 -7.94
C ALA A 23 6.58 5.51 -7.78
N LEU A 24 6.67 6.12 -6.59
CA LEU A 24 6.14 7.47 -6.36
C LEU A 24 6.87 8.55 -7.16
N ALA A 25 8.19 8.41 -7.31
CA ALA A 25 8.98 9.32 -8.14
C ALA A 25 8.60 9.25 -9.63
N GLU A 26 8.29 8.05 -10.13
CA GLU A 26 7.78 7.83 -11.48
C GLU A 26 6.38 8.45 -11.67
N ASP A 27 5.47 8.24 -10.73
CA ASP A 27 4.09 8.71 -10.83
C ASP A 27 3.98 10.25 -10.74
N TRP A 28 4.66 10.87 -9.78
CA TRP A 28 4.54 12.31 -9.54
C TRP A 28 5.40 13.19 -10.45
N GLN A 29 6.46 12.65 -11.05
CA GLN A 29 7.43 13.42 -11.84
C GLN A 29 7.75 14.77 -11.16
N ASN A 30 7.79 15.88 -11.91
CA ASN A 30 8.04 17.23 -11.38
C ASN A 30 6.77 18.03 -11.05
N LYS A 31 5.58 17.43 -11.14
CA LYS A 31 4.30 18.17 -11.06
C LYS A 31 3.46 17.79 -9.84
N GLY A 32 3.68 16.62 -9.25
CA GLY A 32 2.83 16.11 -8.17
C GLY A 32 1.38 15.88 -8.61
N ASP A 33 0.49 15.67 -7.65
CA ASP A 33 -0.94 15.49 -7.92
C ASP A 33 -1.68 16.84 -8.03
N ILE A 34 -1.55 17.47 -9.20
CA ILE A 34 -2.19 18.76 -9.50
C ILE A 34 -3.72 18.69 -9.46
N THR A 35 -4.30 17.52 -9.72
CA THR A 35 -5.75 17.35 -9.79
C THR A 35 -6.31 17.38 -8.38
N SER A 36 -5.78 16.56 -7.47
CA SER A 36 -6.20 16.56 -6.07
C SER A 36 -5.99 17.91 -5.41
N GLN A 37 -4.84 18.58 -5.67
CA GLN A 37 -4.57 19.91 -5.13
C GLN A 37 -5.56 20.98 -5.60
N ALA A 38 -6.09 20.85 -6.81
CA ALA A 38 -7.03 21.82 -7.37
C ALA A 38 -8.47 21.62 -6.88
N VAL A 39 -8.87 20.40 -6.54
CA VAL A 39 -10.29 20.05 -6.29
C VAL A 39 -10.60 19.62 -4.86
N ILE A 40 -9.59 19.23 -4.07
CA ILE A 40 -9.78 18.77 -2.69
C ILE A 40 -9.43 19.90 -1.71
N PRO A 41 -10.37 20.31 -0.83
CA PRO A 41 -10.07 21.29 0.22
C PRO A 41 -8.96 20.82 1.16
N THR A 42 -8.11 21.74 1.63
CA THR A 42 -6.97 21.43 2.51
C THR A 42 -7.36 20.85 3.87
N ASN A 43 -8.61 21.04 4.31
CA ASN A 43 -9.14 20.52 5.56
C ASN A 43 -10.04 19.29 5.36
N ALA A 44 -10.13 18.74 4.14
CA ALA A 44 -10.92 17.56 3.87
C ALA A 44 -10.37 16.34 4.62
N GLN A 45 -11.27 15.53 5.16
CA GLN A 45 -10.95 14.22 5.72
C GLN A 45 -11.66 13.15 4.92
N ALA A 46 -10.98 12.03 4.70
CA ALA A 46 -11.51 10.92 3.93
C ALA A 46 -11.22 9.59 4.63
N HIS A 47 -12.05 8.61 4.33
CA HIS A 47 -11.83 7.20 4.68
C HIS A 47 -11.95 6.38 3.41
N ALA A 48 -10.94 5.56 3.12
CA ALA A 48 -10.88 4.71 1.95
C ALA A 48 -10.70 3.25 2.35
N ILE A 49 -11.21 2.34 1.52
CA ILE A 49 -11.10 0.89 1.71
C ILE A 49 -10.60 0.28 0.40
N ILE A 50 -9.58 -0.56 0.49
CA ILE A 50 -9.14 -1.41 -0.61
C ILE A 50 -9.93 -2.72 -0.53
N ARG A 51 -10.62 -3.08 -1.62
CA ARG A 51 -11.41 -4.31 -1.74
C ARG A 51 -10.93 -5.16 -2.91
N ALA A 52 -11.00 -6.47 -2.74
CA ALA A 52 -10.69 -7.40 -3.80
C ALA A 52 -11.82 -7.39 -4.83
N ARG A 53 -11.48 -7.26 -6.11
CA ARG A 53 -12.48 -7.33 -7.20
C ARG A 53 -12.69 -8.75 -7.72
N GLU A 54 -11.74 -9.62 -7.43
CA GLU A 54 -11.67 -10.99 -7.95
C GLU A 54 -11.18 -11.95 -6.87
N ILE A 55 -11.35 -13.24 -7.13
CA ILE A 55 -10.80 -14.30 -6.29
C ILE A 55 -9.27 -14.31 -6.43
N GLY A 56 -8.55 -14.41 -5.32
CA GLY A 56 -7.09 -14.39 -5.36
C GLY A 56 -6.43 -14.70 -4.02
N VAL A 57 -5.16 -14.36 -3.93
CA VAL A 57 -4.37 -14.40 -2.69
C VAL A 57 -3.80 -13.01 -2.46
N LEU A 58 -3.97 -12.48 -1.26
CA LEU A 58 -3.45 -11.18 -0.88
C LEU A 58 -1.92 -11.21 -0.84
N ALA A 59 -1.27 -10.20 -1.42
CA ALA A 59 0.17 -10.02 -1.35
C ALA A 59 0.52 -8.53 -1.45
N GLY A 60 1.60 -8.12 -0.79
CA GLY A 60 2.17 -6.78 -0.92
C GLY A 60 1.60 -5.76 0.07
N LEU A 61 1.03 -6.18 1.20
CA LEU A 61 0.53 -5.24 2.21
C LEU A 61 1.60 -4.28 2.72
N ASP A 62 2.84 -4.74 2.91
CA ASP A 62 3.94 -3.88 3.37
C ASP A 62 4.24 -2.76 2.36
N LEU A 63 4.19 -3.06 1.06
CA LEU A 63 4.37 -2.07 -0.02
C LEU A 63 3.22 -1.07 -0.04
N ALA A 64 1.97 -1.56 0.06
CA ALA A 64 0.79 -0.70 0.06
C ALA A 64 0.79 0.26 1.25
N GLU A 65 1.07 -0.24 2.46
CA GLU A 65 1.15 0.58 3.66
C GLU A 65 2.27 1.63 3.57
N ALA A 66 3.47 1.22 3.14
CA ALA A 66 4.58 2.14 2.94
C ALA A 66 4.25 3.25 1.92
N ALA A 67 3.51 2.94 0.85
CA ALA A 67 3.09 3.93 -0.14
C ALA A 67 2.15 5.00 0.46
N PHE A 68 1.18 4.60 1.29
CA PHE A 68 0.28 5.56 1.94
C PHE A 68 0.97 6.37 3.04
N LEU A 69 1.89 5.75 3.77
CA LEU A 69 2.63 6.43 4.85
C LEU A 69 3.74 7.36 4.34
N ALA A 70 4.20 7.20 3.09
CA ALA A 70 5.25 8.03 2.50
C ALA A 70 4.91 9.54 2.44
N HIS A 71 3.62 9.91 2.48
CA HIS A 71 3.17 11.30 2.40
C HIS A 71 3.09 12.03 3.76
N ASP A 72 3.47 11.37 4.87
CA ASP A 72 3.57 11.93 6.23
C ASP A 72 2.39 12.85 6.66
N SER A 73 1.17 12.45 6.29
CA SER A 73 -0.05 13.26 6.48
C SER A 73 -0.81 12.96 7.78
N GLY A 74 -0.25 12.13 8.66
CA GLY A 74 -0.96 11.60 9.83
C GLY A 74 -1.99 10.51 9.49
N LEU A 75 -1.88 9.91 8.30
CA LEU A 75 -2.73 8.81 7.83
C LEU A 75 -2.59 7.57 8.71
N ARG A 76 -3.71 6.87 8.93
CA ARG A 76 -3.76 5.59 9.65
C ARG A 76 -4.14 4.48 8.69
N VAL A 77 -3.32 3.43 8.66
CA VAL A 77 -3.60 2.20 7.91
C VAL A 77 -4.04 1.12 8.89
N ASN A 78 -5.12 0.42 8.58
CA ASN A 78 -5.58 -0.74 9.34
C ASN A 78 -5.61 -1.96 8.41
N ARG A 79 -4.83 -2.99 8.72
CA ARG A 79 -4.87 -4.27 8.02
C ARG A 79 -6.07 -5.08 8.51
N HIS A 80 -6.88 -5.58 7.58
CA HIS A 80 -8.00 -6.47 7.88
C HIS A 80 -7.70 -7.94 7.60
N LEU A 81 -6.64 -8.20 6.84
CA LEU A 81 -6.14 -9.51 6.43
C LEU A 81 -4.61 -9.42 6.37
N GLU A 82 -3.96 -10.59 6.26
CA GLU A 82 -2.51 -10.71 6.09
C GLU A 82 -2.17 -11.24 4.69
N ASP A 83 -0.93 -10.99 4.25
CA ASP A 83 -0.40 -11.59 3.02
C ASP A 83 -0.53 -13.12 3.09
N GLY A 84 -0.91 -13.74 1.98
CA GLY A 84 -1.28 -15.15 1.90
C GLY A 84 -2.75 -15.45 2.17
N ALA A 85 -3.55 -14.49 2.64
CA ALA A 85 -4.99 -14.67 2.80
C ALA A 85 -5.70 -14.91 1.46
N ARG A 86 -6.66 -15.85 1.45
CA ARG A 86 -7.54 -16.06 0.29
C ARG A 86 -8.56 -14.93 0.20
N LEU A 87 -8.73 -14.40 -1.01
CA LEU A 87 -9.67 -13.34 -1.32
C LEU A 87 -10.84 -13.87 -2.14
N ALA A 88 -12.01 -13.28 -1.91
CA ALA A 88 -13.17 -13.38 -2.79
C ALA A 88 -13.48 -11.98 -3.32
N ALA A 89 -14.26 -11.89 -4.39
CA ALA A 89 -14.74 -10.60 -4.88
C ALA A 89 -15.67 -9.94 -3.86
N GLY A 90 -15.43 -8.65 -3.57
CA GLY A 90 -16.20 -7.85 -2.60
C GLY A 90 -15.34 -7.20 -1.53
#